data_AF-A0A7Y3A1Y5-F1
#
_entry.id   AF-A0A7Y3A1Y5-F1
#
_cell.length_a   1.000
_cell.length_b   1.000
_cell.length_c   1.000
_cell.angle_alpha   90.00
_cell.angle_beta   90.00
_cell.angle_gamma   90.00
#
_symmetry.space_group_name_H-M   'P 1'
#
loop_
_entity.id
_entity.type
_entity.pdbx_description
1 polymer ?
#
loop_
_entity_poly.entity_id
_entity_poly.type
_entity_poly.pdbx_seq_one_letter_code
_entity_poly.pdbx_strand_id
1 'polypeptide(L)'
;NEEQEFGILMGKKSAKRPDLAKKLAKYPLSSNTTNLEEMISFIGKSHILVTDSYHAMYWGILMEKKVIAIPTTSKFFDFKYKVVISSYDSFEDDLKKPGFYTGVLEECRDINRKFADRVFDYLNL
;
A
#
# COMPACT_ATOMS: atom_id res chain seq x y z
N ASN A 1 -1.68 14.89 7.51
CA ASN A 1 -2.69 15.62 6.72
C ASN A 1 -2.58 15.17 5.28
N GLU A 2 -3.70 14.85 4.66
CA GLU A 2 -3.74 14.49 3.24
C GLU A 2 -3.55 15.74 2.40
N GLU A 3 -2.62 15.68 1.44
CA GLU A 3 -2.22 16.78 0.57
C GLU A 3 -2.57 16.50 -0.90
N GLN A 4 -2.82 15.24 -1.26
CA GLN A 4 -3.18 14.82 -2.61
C GLN A 4 -4.36 13.82 -2.59
N GLU A 5 -5.31 14.01 -3.50
CA GLU A 5 -6.49 13.14 -3.63
C GLU A 5 -6.08 11.70 -3.98
N PHE A 6 -5.10 11.53 -4.86
CA PHE A 6 -4.53 10.23 -5.16
C PHE A 6 -3.01 10.33 -5.38
N GLY A 7 -2.32 9.26 -5.03
CA GLY A 7 -0.88 9.09 -5.25
C GLY A 7 -0.57 7.74 -5.86
N ILE A 8 0.37 7.71 -6.80
CA ILE A 8 0.81 6.46 -7.43
C ILE A 8 2.19 6.09 -6.91
N LEU A 9 2.30 4.91 -6.29
CA LEU A 9 3.56 4.39 -5.78
C LEU A 9 3.96 3.12 -6.53
N MET A 10 4.99 3.23 -7.36
CA MET A 10 5.45 2.14 -8.20
C MET A 10 6.41 1.19 -7.47
N GLY A 11 6.33 -0.09 -7.78
CA GLY A 11 7.32 -1.10 -7.44
C GLY A 11 8.55 -0.97 -8.33
N LYS A 12 9.68 -1.47 -7.85
CA LYS A 12 11.01 -1.43 -8.49
C LYS A 12 11.03 -1.68 -10.00
N LYS A 13 10.24 -2.61 -10.54
CA LYS A 13 10.21 -2.91 -11.98
C LYS A 13 9.50 -1.80 -12.77
N SER A 14 8.35 -1.34 -12.29
CA SER A 14 7.55 -0.30 -12.92
C SER A 14 8.18 1.07 -12.82
N ALA A 15 8.86 1.36 -11.71
CA ALA A 15 9.64 2.58 -11.54
C ALA A 15 10.78 2.74 -12.58
N LYS A 16 11.22 1.64 -13.19
CA LYS A 16 12.23 1.63 -14.27
C LYS A 16 11.63 1.74 -15.68
N ARG A 17 10.31 1.86 -15.81
CA ARG A 17 9.62 1.95 -17.11
C ARG A 17 9.36 3.41 -17.47
N PRO A 18 10.17 4.02 -18.36
CA PRO A 18 10.00 5.43 -18.72
C PRO A 18 8.69 5.69 -19.46
N ASP A 19 8.19 4.73 -20.22
CA ASP A 19 6.89 4.78 -20.90
C ASP A 19 5.74 4.91 -19.90
N LEU A 20 5.79 4.12 -18.81
CA LEU A 20 4.79 4.15 -17.75
C LEU A 20 4.89 5.43 -16.93
N ALA A 21 6.10 5.87 -16.57
CA ALA A 21 6.31 7.12 -15.86
C ALA A 21 5.78 8.31 -16.67
N LYS A 22 6.03 8.34 -17.99
CA LYS A 22 5.49 9.37 -18.90
C LYS A 22 3.97 9.32 -18.96
N LYS A 23 3.37 8.13 -19.06
CA LYS A 23 1.91 7.95 -19.07
C LYS A 23 1.26 8.49 -17.81
N LEU A 24 1.89 8.29 -16.65
CA LEU A 24 1.35 8.63 -15.34
C LEU A 24 1.85 9.98 -14.81
N ALA A 25 2.62 10.74 -15.59
CA ALA A 25 3.27 11.99 -15.16
C ALA A 25 2.29 13.09 -14.72
N LYS A 26 1.00 12.99 -15.08
CA LYS A 26 -0.07 13.89 -14.60
C LYS A 26 -0.40 13.69 -13.11
N TYR A 27 0.14 12.65 -12.48
CA TYR A 27 -0.18 12.25 -11.11
C TYR A 27 1.05 12.36 -10.20
N PRO A 28 0.87 12.56 -8.89
CA PRO A 28 1.97 12.43 -7.95
C PRO A 28 2.55 11.01 -8.03
N LEU A 29 3.84 10.90 -8.34
CA LEU A 29 4.54 9.64 -8.50
C LEU A 29 5.62 9.47 -7.43
N SER A 30 5.71 8.26 -6.88
CA SER A 30 6.84 7.81 -6.07
C SER A 30 7.14 6.34 -6.37
N SER A 31 8.12 5.77 -5.68
CA SER A 31 8.58 4.39 -5.87
C SER A 31 8.89 3.74 -4.53
N ASN A 32 8.72 2.42 -4.44
CA ASN A 32 9.12 1.64 -3.27
C ASN A 32 10.65 1.47 -3.13
N THR A 33 11.42 2.10 -4.01
CA THR A 33 12.88 2.16 -3.98
C THR A 33 13.42 3.40 -3.27
N THR A 34 12.55 4.33 -2.87
CA THR A 34 12.93 5.43 -1.96
C THR A 34 13.26 4.86 -0.58
N ASN A 35 13.79 5.71 0.31
CA ASN A 35 13.90 5.30 1.71
C ASN A 35 12.50 5.15 2.35
N LEU A 36 12.47 4.51 3.52
CA LEU A 36 11.22 4.19 4.22
C LEU A 36 10.44 5.45 4.60
N GLU A 37 11.10 6.49 5.08
CA GLU A 37 10.48 7.73 5.52
C GLU A 37 9.81 8.46 4.35
N GLU A 38 10.48 8.56 3.20
CA GLU A 38 9.93 9.12 1.96
C GLU A 38 8.72 8.32 1.47
N MET A 39 8.81 6.98 1.53
CA MET A 39 7.72 6.10 1.12
C MET A 39 6.48 6.29 2.01
N ILE A 40 6.66 6.27 3.34
CA ILE A 40 5.58 6.45 4.31
C ILE A 40 5.00 7.86 4.21
N SER A 41 5.85 8.88 4.07
CA SER A 41 5.42 10.27 3.91
C SER A 41 4.54 10.44 2.66
N PHE A 42 4.95 9.87 1.52
CA PHE A 42 4.17 9.89 0.29
C PHE A 42 2.80 9.19 0.45
N ILE A 43 2.78 8.02 1.09
CA ILE A 43 1.52 7.30 1.39
C ILE A 43 0.62 8.15 2.30
N GLY A 44 1.19 8.74 3.35
CA GLY A 44 0.44 9.56 4.32
C GLY A 44 -0.22 10.79 3.72
N LYS A 45 0.42 11.39 2.72
CA LYS A 45 -0.10 12.53 1.94
C LYS A 45 -1.25 12.14 1.01
N SER A 46 -1.37 10.88 0.64
CA SER A 46 -2.38 10.38 -0.31
C SER A 46 -3.68 10.02 0.41
N HIS A 47 -4.83 10.45 -0.12
CA HIS A 47 -6.13 9.91 0.28
C HIS A 47 -6.36 8.51 -0.34
N ILE A 48 -6.12 8.39 -1.65
CA ILE A 48 -6.17 7.13 -2.39
C ILE A 48 -4.76 6.75 -2.86
N LEU A 49 -4.32 5.54 -2.54
CA LEU A 49 -3.05 4.99 -2.99
C LEU A 49 -3.27 4.00 -4.13
N VAL A 50 -2.70 4.28 -5.30
CA VAL A 50 -2.64 3.33 -6.42
C VAL A 50 -1.23 2.73 -6.45
N THR A 51 -1.10 1.41 -6.44
CA THR A 51 0.23 0.79 -6.33
C THR A 51 0.32 -0.61 -6.90
N ASP A 52 1.43 -0.93 -7.56
CA ASP A 52 1.87 -2.29 -7.87
C ASP A 52 2.97 -2.82 -6.93
N SER A 53 3.29 -2.06 -5.89
CA SER A 53 4.19 -2.48 -4.81
C SER A 53 3.39 -3.14 -3.70
N TYR A 54 3.69 -4.41 -3.44
CA TYR A 54 3.07 -5.17 -2.35
C TYR A 54 3.34 -4.52 -0.99
N HIS A 55 4.54 -3.97 -0.79
CA HIS A 55 4.89 -3.27 0.44
C HIS A 55 4.10 -1.97 0.60
N ALA A 56 3.91 -1.20 -0.47
CA ALA A 56 3.13 0.02 -0.40
C ALA A 56 1.64 -0.26 -0.20
N MET A 57 1.10 -1.34 -0.80
CA MET A 57 -0.25 -1.81 -0.49
C MET A 57 -0.41 -2.09 1.00
N TYR A 58 0.52 -2.85 1.59
CA TYR A 58 0.50 -3.16 3.01
C TYR A 58 0.56 -1.90 3.89
N TRP A 59 1.52 -1.01 3.65
CA TRP A 59 1.64 0.25 4.40
C TRP A 59 0.42 1.16 4.23
N GLY A 60 -0.14 1.26 3.02
CA GLY A 60 -1.37 2.00 2.77
C GLY A 60 -2.53 1.51 3.63
N ILE A 61 -2.72 0.19 3.72
CA ILE A 61 -3.75 -0.42 4.56
C ILE A 61 -3.52 -0.13 6.05
N LEU A 62 -2.27 -0.23 6.54
CA LEU A 62 -1.93 0.11 7.92
C LEU A 62 -2.21 1.58 8.27
N MET A 63 -2.09 2.45 7.28
CA MET A 63 -2.34 3.89 7.39
C MET A 63 -3.79 4.27 7.05
N GLU A 64 -4.68 3.28 6.99
CA GLU A 64 -6.12 3.43 6.71
C GLU A 64 -6.42 4.13 5.38
N LYS A 65 -5.50 4.02 4.43
CA LYS A 65 -5.68 4.56 3.08
C LYS A 65 -6.57 3.65 2.27
N LYS A 66 -7.34 4.25 1.37
CA LYS A 66 -7.95 3.50 0.28
C LYS A 66 -6.87 3.05 -0.67
N VAL A 67 -6.77 1.74 -0.92
CA VAL A 67 -5.74 1.17 -1.79
C VAL A 67 -6.37 0.54 -3.03
N ILE A 68 -5.85 0.92 -4.20
CA ILE A 68 -6.08 0.24 -5.48
C ILE A 68 -4.79 -0.46 -5.87
N ALA A 69 -4.80 -1.78 -5.87
CA ALA A 69 -3.65 -2.59 -6.21
C ALA A 69 -3.62 -2.93 -7.70
N ILE A 70 -2.44 -2.76 -8.29
CA ILE A 70 -2.11 -3.17 -9.65
C ILE A 70 -1.24 -4.43 -9.54
N PRO A 71 -1.81 -5.64 -9.63
CA PRO A 71 -1.14 -6.86 -9.21
C PRO A 71 0.03 -7.20 -10.14
N THR A 72 1.21 -7.36 -9.56
CA THR A 72 2.42 -7.87 -10.26
C THR A 72 2.72 -9.34 -9.95
N THR A 73 2.05 -9.89 -8.93
CA THR A 73 2.18 -11.29 -8.49
C THR A 73 0.84 -11.79 -7.94
N SER A 74 0.69 -13.11 -7.77
CA SER A 74 -0.52 -13.70 -7.18
C SER A 74 -0.79 -13.28 -5.72
N LYS A 75 0.25 -12.85 -4.99
CA LYS A 75 0.17 -12.49 -3.56
C LYS A 75 -0.88 -11.41 -3.25
N PHE A 76 -1.15 -10.53 -4.22
CA PHE A 76 -2.17 -9.49 -4.08
C PHE A 76 -3.58 -10.06 -3.93
N PHE A 77 -3.86 -11.19 -4.58
CA PHE A 77 -5.18 -11.82 -4.55
C PHE A 77 -5.44 -12.61 -3.27
N ASP A 78 -4.38 -13.14 -2.65
CA ASP A 78 -4.49 -13.97 -1.45
C ASP A 78 -4.41 -13.17 -0.14
N PHE A 79 -4.17 -11.86 -0.21
CA PHE A 79 -4.04 -11.04 0.98
C PHE A 79 -5.33 -11.02 1.82
N LYS A 80 -5.20 -11.01 3.16
CA LYS A 80 -6.34 -11.02 4.11
C LYS A 80 -7.30 -9.86 3.85
N TYR A 81 -6.75 -8.66 3.71
CA TYR A 81 -7.50 -7.44 3.45
C TYR A 81 -7.67 -7.24 1.95
N LYS A 82 -8.84 -7.58 1.42
CA LYS A 82 -9.12 -7.45 -0.01
C LYS A 82 -9.16 -5.98 -0.41
N VAL A 83 -8.25 -5.60 -1.29
CA VAL A 83 -8.20 -4.27 -1.91
C VAL A 83 -8.81 -4.32 -3.30
N VAL A 84 -9.13 -3.15 -3.86
CA VAL A 84 -9.58 -3.07 -5.24
C VAL A 84 -8.43 -3.46 -6.16
N ILE A 85 -8.65 -4.47 -7.00
CA ILE A 85 -7.69 -4.91 -8.01
C ILE A 85 -7.99 -4.20 -9.33
N SER A 86 -6.96 -3.61 -9.96
CA SER A 86 -7.10 -2.89 -11.23
C SER A 86 -5.84 -2.95 -12.10
N SER A 87 -5.80 -2.12 -13.15
CA SER A 87 -4.67 -1.91 -14.06
C SER A 87 -4.32 -0.42 -14.17
N TYR A 88 -3.10 -0.10 -14.61
CA TYR A 88 -2.73 1.30 -14.92
C TYR A 88 -3.52 1.91 -16.08
N ASP A 89 -4.30 1.11 -16.82
CA ASP A 89 -5.18 1.58 -17.89
C ASP A 89 -6.59 1.91 -17.38
N SER A 90 -7.03 1.31 -16.28
CA SER A 90 -8.44 1.33 -15.84
C SER A 90 -8.66 1.79 -14.40
N PHE A 91 -7.61 2.06 -13.63
CA PHE A 91 -7.75 2.37 -12.20
C PHE A 91 -8.59 3.63 -11.93
N GLU A 92 -8.65 4.56 -12.89
CA GLU A 92 -9.45 5.79 -12.79
C GLU A 92 -10.95 5.47 -12.62
N ASP A 93 -11.45 4.44 -13.33
CA ASP A 93 -12.84 3.98 -13.23
C ASP A 93 -13.14 3.35 -11.86
N ASP A 94 -12.10 2.84 -11.20
CA ASP A 94 -12.16 2.15 -9.93
C ASP A 94 -12.04 3.09 -8.72
N LEU A 95 -11.73 4.38 -8.94
CA LEU A 95 -11.58 5.38 -7.88
C LEU A 95 -12.84 5.57 -7.03
N LYS A 96 -14.02 5.21 -7.53
CA LYS A 96 -15.28 5.30 -6.78
C LYS A 96 -15.63 4.04 -6.00
N LYS A 97 -14.97 2.90 -6.27
CA LYS A 97 -15.26 1.64 -5.57
C LYS A 97 -14.93 1.79 -4.09
N PRO A 98 -15.85 1.47 -3.15
CA PRO A 98 -15.55 1.53 -1.73
C PRO A 98 -14.48 0.50 -1.37
N GLY A 99 -13.72 0.75 -0.31
CA GLY A 99 -12.76 -0.24 0.20
C GLY A 99 -11.56 0.39 0.90
N PHE A 100 -11.65 0.55 2.21
CA PHE A 100 -10.52 0.75 3.11
C PHE A 100 -10.81 0.03 4.42
N TYR A 101 -9.79 -0.17 5.23
CA TYR A 101 -9.88 -0.87 6.50
C TYR A 101 -9.37 0.06 7.61
N THR A 102 -10.02 0.00 8.76
CA THR A 102 -9.63 0.75 9.97
C THR A 102 -9.11 -0.21 11.03
N GLY A 103 -8.22 0.25 11.89
CA GLY A 103 -7.70 -0.53 13.03
C GLY A 103 -6.74 -1.66 12.66
N VAL A 104 -6.33 -1.78 11.39
CA VAL A 104 -5.43 -2.87 10.93
C VAL A 104 -4.06 -2.79 11.62
N LEU A 105 -3.54 -1.58 11.83
CA LEU A 105 -2.28 -1.38 12.55
C LEU A 105 -2.34 -1.90 13.99
N GLU A 106 -3.44 -1.63 14.69
CA GLU A 106 -3.64 -2.11 16.06
C GLU A 106 -3.83 -3.63 16.09
N GLU A 107 -4.58 -4.21 15.15
CA GLU A 107 -4.68 -5.67 15.01
C GLU A 107 -3.30 -6.31 14.84
N CYS A 108 -2.46 -5.78 13.95
CA CYS A 108 -1.11 -6.29 13.73
C CYS A 108 -0.22 -6.14 14.97
N ARG A 109 -0.33 -5.02 15.70
CA ARG A 109 0.40 -4.80 16.95
C ARG A 109 -0.03 -5.79 18.03
N ASP A 110 -1.32 -6.02 18.18
CA ASP A 110 -1.88 -6.94 19.17
C ASP A 110 -1.47 -8.38 18.91
N ILE A 111 -1.54 -8.83 17.66
CA ILE A 111 -1.08 -10.18 17.27
C ILE A 111 0.42 -10.32 17.58
N ASN A 112 1.22 -9.31 17.26
CA ASN A 112 2.66 -9.34 17.50
C ASN A 112 3.00 -9.39 19.01
N ARG A 113 2.28 -8.60 19.84
CA ARG A 113 2.43 -8.64 21.30
C ARG A 113 2.03 -10.00 21.87
N LYS A 114 0.87 -10.54 21.49
CA LYS A 114 0.42 -11.89 21.91
C LYS A 114 1.40 -12.99 21.51
N PHE A 115 2.04 -12.87 20.34
CA PHE A 115 3.09 -13.79 19.92
C PHE A 115 4.33 -13.65 20.81
N ALA A 116 4.78 -12.43 21.08
CA ALA A 116 5.91 -12.18 21.97
C ALA A 116 5.66 -12.71 23.39
N ASP A 117 4.48 -12.48 23.96
CA ASP A 117 4.09 -12.97 25.29
C ASP A 117 4.23 -14.50 25.37
N ARG A 118 3.75 -15.22 24.34
CA ARG A 118 3.88 -16.69 24.26
C ARG A 118 5.34 -17.15 24.17
N VAL A 119 6.17 -16.39 23.48
CA VAL A 119 7.60 -16.70 23.35
C VAL A 119 8.32 -16.46 24.67
N PHE A 120 8.03 -15.36 25.37
CA PHE A 120 8.64 -15.07 26.67
C PHE A 120 8.20 -16.05 27.75
N ASP A 121 6.91 -16.40 27.81
CA ASP A 121 6.38 -17.46 28.67
C ASP A 121 7.10 -18.80 28.43
N TYR A 122 7.25 -19.20 27.16
CA TYR A 122 7.99 -20.42 26.79
C TYR A 122 9.47 -20.38 27.22
N LEU A 123 10.10 -19.19 27.22
CA LEU A 123 11.48 -19.00 27.60
C LEU A 123 11.69 -18.74 29.11
N ASN A 124 10.60 -18.68 29.90
CA ASN A 124 10.62 -18.24 31.31
C ASN A 124 11.27 -16.86 31.52
N LEU A 125 10.98 -15.92 30.62
CA LEU A 125 11.46 -14.52 30.68
C LEU A 125 10.38 -13.57 31.20
#